data_AF-A0A7V3H581-F1
#
_entry.id   AF-A0A7V3H581-F1
#
_cell.length_a   1.000
_cell.length_b   1.000
_cell.length_c   1.000
_cell.angle_alpha   90.00
_cell.angle_beta   90.00
_cell.angle_gamma   90.00
#
_symmetry.space_group_name_H-M   'P 1'
#
loop_
_entity.id
_entity.type
_entity.pdbx_description
1 polymer ?
#
loop_
_entity_poly.entity_id
_entity_poly.type
_entity_poly.pdbx_seq_one_letter_code
_entity_poly.pdbx_strand_id
1 'polypeptide(L)' 'MVIFGASGDLAQRKLVPALYSLARDHRLPAAFSVVGMARSPLGTEGFREQMREGAAEHARHPVEPALWDSFARGL' A
#
# COMPACT_ATOMS: atom_id res chain seq x y z
N MET A 1 11.30 1.73 1.50
CA MET A 1 11.13 0.52 2.35
C MET A 1 10.95 -0.70 1.44
N VAL A 2 11.50 -1.86 1.78
CA VAL A 2 11.32 -3.09 0.99
C VAL A 2 10.43 -4.06 1.78
N ILE A 3 9.39 -4.60 1.15
CA ILE A 3 8.52 -5.63 1.73
C ILE A 3 8.79 -6.96 1.01
N PHE A 4 9.37 -7.91 1.73
CA PHE A 4 9.49 -9.29 1.26
C PHE A 4 8.20 -10.06 1.57
N GLY A 5 7.69 -10.81 0.60
CA GLY A 5 6.36 -11.41 0.68
C GLY A 5 5.25 -10.38 0.50
N ALA A 6 5.47 -9.37 -0.35
CA ALA A 6 4.52 -8.27 -0.56
C ALA A 6 3.13 -8.71 -1.06
N SER A 7 3.02 -9.86 -1.74
CA SER A 7 1.74 -10.44 -2.16
C SER A 7 1.02 -11.23 -1.05
N GLY A 8 1.53 -11.20 0.18
CA GLY A 8 1.01 -11.98 1.30
C GLY A 8 -0.09 -11.27 2.10
N ASP A 9 -0.86 -12.06 2.86
CA ASP A 9 -1.98 -11.60 3.69
C ASP A 9 -1.60 -10.46 4.64
N LEU A 10 -0.43 -10.56 5.29
CA LEU A 10 0.03 -9.51 6.22
C LEU A 10 0.24 -8.16 5.53
N ALA A 11 0.77 -8.16 4.30
CA ALA A 11 1.01 -6.94 3.54
C ALA A 11 -0.32 -6.25 3.21
N GLN A 12 -1.29 -7.03 2.72
CA GLN A 12 -2.61 -6.57 2.35
C GLN A 12 -3.43 -6.08 3.55
N ARG A 13 -3.38 -6.79 4.68
CA ARG A 13 -4.30 -6.56 5.81
C ARG A 13 -3.77 -5.67 6.91
N LYS A 14 -2.45 -5.45 6.96
CA LYS A 14 -1.81 -4.66 8.02
C LYS A 14 -0.82 -3.64 7.48
N LEU A 15 0.18 -4.08 6.71
CA LEU A 15 1.30 -3.20 6.36
C LEU A 15 0.86 -2.05 5.46
N VAL A 16 0.28 -2.34 4.30
CA VAL A 16 -0.13 -1.29 3.36
C VAL A 16 -1.28 -0.42 3.90
N PRO A 17 -2.31 -0.97 4.57
CA PRO A 17 -3.31 -0.14 5.24
C PRO A 17 -2.73 0.81 6.31
N ALA A 18 -1.72 0.37 7.07
CA ALA A 18 -1.04 1.21 8.04
C ALA A 18 -0.20 2.31 7.37
N LEU A 19 0.53 1.98 6.29
CA LEU A 19 1.29 2.96 5.51
C LEU A 19 0.38 4.00 4.85
N TYR A 20 -0.76 3.58 4.31
CA TYR A 20 -1.77 4.48 3.76
C TYR A 20 -2.27 5.45 4.84
N SER A 21 -2.57 4.93 6.04
CA SER A 21 -2.99 5.75 7.18
C SER A 21 -1.90 6.78 7.57
N LEU A 22 -0.63 6.37 7.59
CA LEU A 22 0.50 7.27 7.84
C LEU A 22 0.67 8.32 6.73
N ALA A 23 0.47 7.94 5.47
CA ALA A 23 0.53 8.87 4.33
C ALA A 23 -0.54 9.95 4.45
N ARG A 24 -1.78 9.53 4.77
CA ARG A 24 -2.93 10.42 4.99
C ARG A 24 -2.69 11.40 6.14
N ASP A 25 -2.13 10.91 7.24
CA ASP A 25 -1.85 11.72 8.42
C ASP A 25 -0.57 12.59 8.25
N HIS A 26 0.00 12.65 7.05
CA HIS A 26 1.25 13.36 6.71
C HIS A 26 2.43 12.95 7.61
N ARG A 27 2.48 11.67 8.00
CA ARG A 27 3.51 11.08 8.87
C ARG A 27 4.60 10.34 8.10
N LEU A 28 4.52 10.29 6.77
CA LEU A 28 5.58 9.78 5.91
C LEU A 28 6.40 10.91 5.28
N PRO A 29 7.71 10.71 5.05
CA PRO A 29 8.51 11.63 4.25
C PRO A 29 7.92 11.83 2.85
N ALA A 30 8.07 13.03 2.28
CA ALA A 30 7.53 13.35 0.96
C ALA A 30 8.05 12.43 -0.17
N ALA A 31 9.27 11.91 -0.04
CA ALA A 31 9.91 10.98 -0.99
C ALA A 31 9.92 9.53 -0.46
N PHE A 32 8.83 9.09 0.17
CA PHE A 32 8.70 7.71 0.64
C PHE A 32 8.21 6.78 -0.47
N SER A 33 8.90 5.65 -0.66
CA SER A 33 8.49 4.60 -1.59
C SER A 33 8.60 3.21 -0.97
N VAL A 34 7.76 2.30 -1.44
CA VAL A 34 7.74 0.89 -1.07
C VAL A 34 8.16 0.08 -2.30
N VAL A 35 9.05 -0.88 -2.10
CA VAL A 35 9.41 -1.87 -3.11
C VAL A 35 8.90 -3.22 -2.62
N GLY A 36 7.93 -3.78 -3.34
CA GLY A 36 7.41 -5.13 -3.06
C GLY A 36 8.24 -6.20 -3.75
N MET A 37 8.60 -7.26 -3.02
CA MET A 37 9.22 -8.47 -3.58
C MET A 37 8.41 -9.69 -3.17
N ALA A 38 8.02 -10.51 -4.15
CA ALA A 38 7.29 -11.75 -3.94
C ALA A 38 7.59 -12.75 -5.05
N ARG A 39 7.26 -14.02 -4.81
CA ARG A 39 7.36 -15.09 -5.83
C ARG A 39 6.20 -15.08 -6.81
N SER A 40 5.05 -14.55 -6.39
CA SER A 40 3.86 -14.48 -7.24
C SER A 40 4.10 -13.53 -8.42
N PRO A 41 3.61 -13.86 -9.63
CA PRO A 41 3.78 -13.03 -10.82
C PRO A 41 2.80 -11.84 -10.82
N LEU A 42 2.72 -11.12 -9.70
CA LEU A 42 1.87 -9.95 -9.54
C LEU A 42 2.63 -8.72 -10.05
N GLY A 43 2.22 -8.20 -11.21
CA GLY A 43 2.77 -6.95 -11.73
C GLY A 43 2.40 -5.75 -10.85
N THR A 44 3.03 -4.59 -11.09
CA THR A 44 2.84 -3.38 -10.27
C THR A 44 1.37 -2.95 -10.17
N GLU A 45 0.64 -2.93 -11.29
CA GLU A 45 -0.78 -2.54 -11.27
C GLU A 45 -1.66 -3.53 -10.51
N GLY A 46 -1.40 -4.83 -10.67
CA GLY A 46 -2.09 -5.87 -9.89
C GLY A 46 -1.80 -5.76 -8.39
N PHE A 47 -0.55 -5.42 -8.04
CA PHE A 47 -0.16 -5.18 -6.65
C PHE A 47 -0.89 -3.95 -6.08
N ARG A 48 -0.93 -2.84 -6.83
CA ARG A 48 -1.65 -1.64 -6.41
C ARG A 48 -3.13 -1.92 -6.18
N GLU A 49 -3.79 -2.62 -7.09
CA GLU A 49 -5.21 -2.92 -6.94
C GLU A 49 -5.47 -3.83 -5.73
N GLN A 50 -4.71 -4.91 -5.58
CA GLN A 50 -4.83 -5.81 -4.43
C GLN A 50 -4.60 -5.08 -3.09
N MET A 51 -3.64 -4.16 -3.05
CA MET A 51 -3.37 -3.35 -1.86
C MET A 51 -4.46 -2.29 -1.62
N ARG A 52 -5.09 -1.77 -2.68
CA ARG A 52 -6.21 -0.82 -2.59
C ARG A 52 -7.41 -1.48 -1.94
N GLU A 53 -7.73 -2.69 -2.37
CA GLU A 53 -8.80 -3.51 -1.76
C GLU A 53 -8.51 -3.76 -0.28
N GLY A 54 -7.29 -4.18 0.06
CA GLY A 54 -6.88 -4.39 1.45
C GLY A 54 -6.95 -3.11 2.30
N ALA A 55 -6.54 -1.97 1.74
CA ALA A 55 -6.65 -0.69 2.41
C ALA A 55 -8.11 -0.25 2.61
N ALA A 56 -8.98 -0.47 1.62
CA ALA A 56 -10.40 -0.15 1.73
C ALA A 56 -11.09 -0.95 2.84
N GLU A 57 -10.67 -2.20 3.07
CA GLU A 57 -11.23 -3.07 4.11
C GLU A 57 -10.61 -2.86 5.50
N HIS A 58 -9.30 -2.55 5.57
CA HIS A 58 -8.54 -2.65 6.81
C HIS A 58 -7.85 -1.36 7.27
N ALA A 59 -7.86 -0.29 6.48
CA ALA A 59 -7.31 0.98 6.93
C ALA A 59 -8.18 1.58 8.04
N ARG A 60 -7.56 2.37 8.91
CA ARG A 60 -8.26 3.06 9.99
C ARG A 60 -9.30 4.07 9.45
N HIS A 61 -9.12 4.50 8.21
CA HIS A 61 -9.88 5.55 7.59
C HIS A 61 -10.27 5.17 6.17
N PRO A 62 -11.41 5.69 5.64
CA PRO A 62 -11.82 5.45 4.27
C PRO A 62 -10.73 5.80 3.27
N VAL A 63 -10.61 4.99 2.23
CA VAL A 63 -9.66 5.25 1.14
C VAL A 63 -10.23 6.35 0.24
N GLU A 64 -9.60 7.53 0.30
CA GLU A 64 -9.88 8.66 -0.58
C GLU A 64 -9.15 8.49 -1.92
N PRO A 65 -9.84 8.56 -3.08
CA PRO A 65 -9.24 8.25 -4.39
C PRO A 65 -7.99 9.06 -4.72
N ALA A 66 -8.05 10.39 -4.60
CA ALA A 66 -6.92 11.27 -4.94
C ALA A 66 -5.67 11.01 -4.07
N LEU A 67 -5.89 10.69 -2.79
CA LEU A 67 -4.80 10.35 -1.87
C LEU A 67 -4.24 8.96 -2.18
N TRP A 68 -5.11 7.99 -2.47
CA TRP A 68 -4.70 6.66 -2.89
C TRP A 68 -3.82 6.73 -4.13
N ASP A 69 -4.25 7.45 -5.17
CA ASP A 69 -3.48 7.60 -6.40
C ASP A 69 -2.09 8.19 -6.13
N SER A 70 -2.01 9.18 -5.23
CA SER A 70 -0.73 9.74 -4.83
C SER A 70 0.16 8.76 -4.07
N PHE A 71 -0.40 8.01 -3.14
CA PHE A 71 0.31 7.00 -2.36
C PHE A 71 0.77 5.82 -3.24
N ALA A 72 -0.11 5.33 -4.11
CA ALA A 72 0.14 4.19 -4.99
C ALA A 72 1.23 4.45 -6.02
N ARG A 73 1.49 5.70 -6.42
CA ARG A 73 2.67 6.05 -7.24
C ARG A 73 3.99 5.65 -6.60
N GLY A 74 4.04 5.61 -5.26
CA GLY A 74 5.20 5.18 -4.49
C GLY A 74 5.22 3.68 -4.16
N LEU A 75 4.22 2.91 -4.60
CA LEU A 75 4.13 1.45 -4.48
C LEU A 75 4.60 0.74 -5.76
#